data_AF-A0A2A3C5I6-F1
#
_entry.id   AF-A0A2A3C5I6-F1
#
_cell.length_a   1.000
_cell.length_b   1.000
_cell.length_c   1.000
_cell.angle_alpha   90.00
_cell.angle_beta   90.00
_cell.angle_gamma   90.00
#
_symmetry.space_group_name_H-M   'P 1'
#
loop_
_entity.id
_entity.type
_entity.pdbx_description
1 polymer ?
#
loop_
_entity_poly.entity_id
_entity_poly.type
_entity_poly.pdbx_seq_one_letter_code
_entity_poly.pdbx_strand_id
1 'polypeptide(L)' 'MPLLTADQRGQFLANGRQSDRDHVPVVKFFTPVGIRAWLATELDADGDIPGVGTMAAPAEPRTAP' A
#
# COMPACT_ATOMS: atom_id res chain seq x y z
N MET A 1 13.47 11.50 -8.44
CA MET A 1 12.45 10.58 -8.94
C MET A 1 11.49 10.26 -7.80
N PRO A 2 10.18 10.47 -7.97
CA PRO A 2 9.20 10.09 -6.96
C PRO A 2 9.10 8.57 -6.86
N LEU A 3 8.82 8.06 -5.64
CA LEU A 3 8.66 6.63 -5.36
C LEU A 3 7.40 6.03 -6.03
N LEU A 4 6.40 6.87 -6.29
CA LEU A 4 5.14 6.53 -6.92
C LEU A 4 4.97 7.30 -8.23
N THR A 5 4.34 6.66 -9.22
CA THR A 5 3.81 7.37 -10.38
C THR A 5 2.59 8.20 -9.99
N ALA A 6 2.24 9.20 -10.82
CA ALA A 6 1.06 10.02 -10.59
C ALA A 6 -0.24 9.18 -10.55
N ASP A 7 -0.30 8.13 -11.36
CA ASP A 7 -1.42 7.19 -11.42
C ASP A 7 -1.54 6.37 -10.13
N GLN A 8 -0.44 5.80 -9.64
CA GLN A 8 -0.39 5.08 -8.35
C GLN A 8 -0.85 5.98 -7.21
N ARG A 9 -0.36 7.23 -7.15
CA ARG A 9 -0.78 8.20 -6.13
C ARG A 9 -2.28 8.51 -6.23
N GLY A 10 -2.82 8.65 -7.43
CA GLY A 10 -4.25 8.86 -7.65
C GLY A 10 -5.10 7.71 -7.10
N GLN A 11 -4.68 6.47 -7.38
CA GLN A 11 -5.38 5.29 -6.88
C GLN A 11 -5.31 5.16 -5.35
N PHE A 12 -4.14 5.42 -4.77
CA PHE A 12 -3.96 5.44 -3.32
C PHE A 12 -4.89 6.44 -2.62
N LEU A 13 -5.00 7.66 -3.15
CA LEU A 13 -5.91 8.69 -2.62
C LEU A 13 -7.38 8.34 -2.84
N ALA A 14 -7.72 7.63 -3.92
CA ALA A 14 -9.07 7.12 -4.14
C ALA A 14 -9.45 6.06 -3.10
N ASN A 15 -8.52 5.14 -2.79
CA ASN A 15 -8.69 4.11 -1.78
C ASN A 15 -8.81 4.72 -0.37
N GLY A 16 -7.96 5.70 -0.03
CA GLY A 16 -8.01 6.40 1.28
C GLY A 16 -9.27 7.23 1.51
N ARG A 17 -10.01 7.62 0.47
CA ARG A 17 -11.36 8.22 0.64
C ARG A 17 -12.43 7.19 1.00
N GLN A 18 -12.10 5.90 0.92
CA GLN A 18 -12.97 4.76 1.20
C GLN A 18 -12.26 3.76 2.12
N SER A 19 -11.58 4.24 3.17
CA SER A 19 -10.73 3.42 4.05
C SER A 19 -11.46 2.30 4.80
N ASP A 20 -12.79 2.30 4.82
CA ASP A 20 -13.62 1.24 5.40
C ASP A 20 -13.71 -0.02 4.52
N ARG A 21 -13.07 -0.03 3.33
CA ARG A 21 -13.15 -1.12 2.35
C ARG A 21 -11.85 -1.91 2.25
N ASP A 22 -12.00 -3.20 1.94
CA ASP A 22 -10.86 -4.08 1.65
C ASP A 22 -10.36 -3.82 0.21
N HIS A 23 -9.26 -3.06 0.12
CA HIS A 23 -8.69 -2.64 -1.17
C HIS A 23 -7.61 -3.58 -1.65
N VAL A 24 -7.58 -3.80 -2.97
CA VAL A 24 -6.47 -4.51 -3.62
C VAL A 24 -5.19 -3.66 -3.52
N PRO A 25 -4.03 -4.25 -3.17
CA PRO A 25 -2.76 -3.54 -3.12
C PRO A 25 -2.41 -2.84 -4.44
N VAL A 26 -2.04 -1.57 -4.35
CA VAL A 26 -1.64 -0.75 -5.50
C VAL A 26 -0.14 -0.95 -5.80
N VAL A 27 0.69 -1.11 -4.76
CA VAL A 27 2.14 -1.31 -4.89
C VAL A 27 2.64 -2.35 -3.88
N LYS A 28 3.64 -3.14 -4.30
CA LYS A 28 4.41 -4.04 -3.46
C LYS A 28 5.86 -3.55 -3.34
N PHE A 29 6.29 -3.23 -2.13
CA PHE A 29 7.66 -2.84 -1.83
C PHE A 29 8.48 -4.05 -1.37
N PHE A 30 9.75 -4.08 -1.76
CA PHE A 30 10.69 -5.14 -1.39
C PHE A 30 11.82 -4.55 -0.55
N THR A 31 12.16 -5.23 0.54
CA THR A 31 13.35 -4.84 1.30
C THR A 31 14.60 -5.30 0.56
N PRO A 32 15.62 -4.43 0.37
CA PRO A 32 16.82 -4.79 -0.39
C PRO A 32 17.67 -5.89 0.28
N VAL A 33 17.46 -6.16 1.57
CA VAL A 33 18.27 -7.08 2.38
C VAL A 33 17.48 -8.25 3.00
N GLY A 34 16.23 -8.46 2.60
CA GLY A 34 15.39 -9.49 3.21
C GLY A 34 14.26 -9.99 2.33
N ILE A 35 13.68 -11.13 2.69
CA ILE A 35 12.60 -11.82 1.94
C ILE A 35 11.22 -11.16 2.18
N ARG A 36 11.15 -10.08 2.98
CA ARG A 36 9.89 -9.43 3.30
C ARG A 36 9.47 -8.46 2.20
N ALA A 37 8.19 -8.51 1.89
CA ALA A 37 7.53 -7.55 1.04
C ALA A 37 6.39 -6.88 1.79
N TRP A 38 6.18 -5.60 1.52
CA TRP A 38 5.13 -4.78 2.09
C TRP A 38 4.13 -4.44 1.00
N LEU A 39 2.84 -4.51 1.31
CA LEU A 39 1.76 -4.17 0.38
C LEU A 39 1.12 -2.88 0.86
N ALA A 40 1.02 -1.90 -0.04
CA ALA A 40 0.37 -0.64 0.25
C ALA A 40 -0.96 -0.57 -0.51
N THR A 41 -2.03 -0.22 0.21
CA THR A 41 -3.42 -0.17 -0.30
C THR A 41 -4.00 1.24 -0.36
N GLU A 42 -3.68 2.14 0.57
CA GLU A 42 -4.27 3.49 0.65
C GLU A 42 -3.27 4.57 1.08
N LEU A 43 -3.60 5.84 0.81
CA LEU A 43 -2.88 7.03 1.29
C LEU A 43 -3.90 8.06 1.77
N ASP A 44 -3.65 8.64 2.94
CA ASP A 44 -4.45 9.73 3.48
C ASP A 44 -4.31 11.01 2.64
N ALA A 45 -5.34 11.86 2.64
CA ALA A 45 -5.42 13.08 1.85
C ALA A 45 -4.29 14.09 2.14
N ASP A 46 -3.73 14.08 3.35
CA ASP A 46 -2.64 14.99 3.74
C ASP A 46 -1.28 14.61 3.13
N GLY A 47 -1.13 13.40 2.57
CA GLY A 47 -0.10 13.04 1.58
C GLY A 47 1.38 13.24 1.94
N ASP A 48 1.73 13.71 3.14
CA ASP A 48 3.10 14.09 3.53
C ASP A 48 3.79 13.02 4.41
N ILE A 49 2.98 12.16 5.01
CA ILE A 49 3.40 10.91 5.64
C ILE A 49 2.48 9.84 5.06
N PRO A 50 2.98 8.66 4.65
CA PRO A 50 2.09 7.52 4.60
C PRO A 50 1.51 7.43 6.01
N GLY A 51 0.25 7.85 6.18
CA GLY A 51 -0.50 7.51 7.38
C GLY A 51 -0.26 6.02 7.56
N VAL A 52 0.12 5.62 8.75
CA VAL A 52 0.22 4.20 9.10
C VAL A 52 -1.19 3.59 9.13
N GLY A 53 -1.96 3.75 8.05
CA GLY A 53 -3.02 2.84 7.66
C GLY A 53 -2.31 1.55 7.35
N THR A 54 -2.22 0.71 8.38
CA THR A 54 -1.66 -0.64 8.40
C THR A 54 -0.72 -0.90 7.23
N MET A 55 0.55 -0.60 7.44
CA MET A 55 1.61 -1.25 6.67
C MET A 55 1.47 -2.75 6.99
N ALA A 56 0.60 -3.43 6.25
CA ALA A 56 0.19 -4.78 6.56
C ALA A 56 1.46 -5.62 6.66
N ALA A 57 1.56 -6.34 7.78
CA ALA A 57 2.59 -7.33 8.00
C ALA A 57 2.77 -8.16 6.71
N PRO A 58 4.00 -8.65 6.43
CA PRO A 58 4.31 -9.34 5.19
C PRO A 58 3.18 -10.30 4.83
N ALA A 59 2.60 -10.15 3.64
CA ALA A 59 1.50 -10.98 3.20
C ALA A 59 1.90 -12.44 3.37
N GLU A 60 1.28 -13.13 4.34
CA GLU A 60 1.41 -14.57 4.44
C GLU A 60 0.95 -15.16 3.10
N PRO A 61 1.66 -16.16 2.54
CA PRO A 61 1.24 -16.77 1.30
C PRO A 61 -0.18 -17.27 1.50
N ARG A 62 -1.15 -16.64 0.82
CA ARG A 62 -2.54 -17.06 0.86
C ARG A 62 -2.59 -18.51 0.43
N THR A 63 -2.76 -19.39 1.41
CA THR A 63 -2.97 -20.80 1.15
C THR A 63 -4.37 -20.87 0.57
N ALA A 64 -4.46 -21.07 -0.75
CA ALA A 64 -5.73 -21.34 -1.39
C ALA A 64 -6.29 -22.66 -0.83
N PRO A 65 -7.62 -22.77 -0.61
CA PRO A 65 -8.26 -24.04 -0.24
C PRO A 65 -8.14 -25.07 -1.36
#